data_AF-A0AAJ2SD86-F1
#
_entry.id   AF-A0AAJ2SD86-F1
#
_cell.length_a   1.000
_cell.length_b   1.000
_cell.length_c   1.000
_cell.angle_alpha   90.00
_cell.angle_beta   90.00
_cell.angle_gamma   90.00
#
_symmetry.space_group_name_H-M   'P 1'
#
loop_
_entity.id
_entity.type
_entity.pdbx_description
1 polymer ?
#
loop_
_entity_poly.entity_id
_entity_poly.type
_entity_poly.pdbx_seq_one_letter_code
_entity_poly.pdbx_strand_id
1 'polypeptide(L)'
;MASIAMKITLERIALFQFTPKHSAQARAMLGWSLEQLSRESGVSVEAIARFEAGAEVLDVTRLALAYRLEAEGLVFFPGFSPGRGMSVRGSAPDPVGRADFAMIE
;
A
#
# COMPACT_ATOMS: atom_id res chain seq x y z
N MET A 1 -0.46 16.10 -20.80
CA MET A 1 -0.44 16.66 -19.43
C MET A 1 -1.64 16.10 -18.68
N ALA A 2 -1.44 15.27 -17.65
CA ALA A 2 -2.56 14.74 -16.87
C ALA A 2 -3.33 15.90 -16.20
N SER A 3 -4.65 15.92 -16.34
CA SER A 3 -5.51 16.97 -15.76
C SER A 3 -5.33 17.02 -14.25
N ILE A 4 -5.28 18.24 -13.68
CA ILE A 4 -5.23 18.47 -12.23
C ILE A 4 -6.39 17.77 -11.50
N ALA A 5 -7.54 17.67 -12.15
CA ALA A 5 -8.69 16.93 -11.61
C ALA A 5 -8.38 15.44 -11.45
N MET A 6 -7.65 14.83 -12.40
CA MET A 6 -7.23 13.43 -12.32
C MET A 6 -6.28 13.21 -11.13
N LYS A 7 -5.36 14.15 -10.89
CA LYS A 7 -4.41 14.10 -9.77
C LYS A 7 -5.13 14.19 -8.42
N ILE A 8 -6.09 15.12 -8.28
CA ILE A 8 -6.88 15.29 -7.05
C ILE A 8 -7.76 14.05 -6.78
N THR A 9 -8.38 13.48 -7.81
CA THR A 9 -9.20 12.27 -7.66
C THR A 9 -8.36 11.06 -7.24
N LEU A 10 -7.19 10.88 -7.85
CA LEU A 10 -6.27 9.79 -7.49
C LEU A 10 -5.73 9.93 -6.07
N GLU A 11 -5.32 11.15 -5.66
CA GLU A 11 -4.86 11.43 -4.30
C GLU A 11 -5.95 11.16 -3.26
N ARG A 12 -7.21 11.54 -3.55
CA ARG A 12 -8.35 11.24 -2.67
C ARG A 12 -8.64 9.74 -2.59
N ILE A 13 -8.55 9.00 -3.68
CA ILE A 13 -8.74 7.54 -3.68
C ILE A 13 -7.66 6.88 -2.82
N ALA A 14 -6.38 7.22 -3.00
CA ALA A 14 -5.29 6.68 -2.18
C ALA A 14 -5.49 6.98 -0.68
N LEU A 15 -5.94 8.20 -0.34
CA LEU A 15 -6.26 8.59 1.04
C LEU A 15 -7.41 7.77 1.66
N PHE A 16 -8.43 7.41 0.87
CA PHE A 16 -9.54 6.57 1.35
C PHE A 16 -9.19 5.08 1.39
N GLN A 17 -8.18 4.63 0.64
CA GLN A 17 -7.77 3.23 0.56
C GLN A 17 -6.68 2.86 1.57
N PHE A 18 -5.87 3.82 2.01
CA PHE A 18 -4.78 3.60 2.95
C PHE A 18 -5.23 3.77 4.42
N THR A 19 -5.39 2.64 5.12
CA THR A 19 -5.87 2.61 6.51
C THR A 19 -4.73 2.39 7.52
N PRO A 20 -4.92 2.73 8.81
CA PRO A 20 -3.95 2.40 9.88
C PRO A 20 -3.53 0.94 9.90
N LYS A 21 -4.49 0.03 9.67
CA LYS A 21 -4.24 -1.42 9.61
C LYS A 21 -3.33 -1.78 8.44
N HIS A 22 -3.47 -1.12 7.30
CA HIS A 22 -2.60 -1.32 6.15
C HIS A 22 -1.15 -0.92 6.45
N SER A 23 -0.91 0.19 7.15
CA SER A 23 0.44 0.57 7.58
C SER A 23 1.10 -0.49 8.46
N ALA A 24 0.40 -0.94 9.50
CA ALA A 24 0.92 -1.94 10.42
C ALA A 24 1.19 -3.29 9.71
N GLN A 25 0.27 -3.74 8.85
CA GLN A 25 0.41 -4.98 8.08
C GLN A 25 1.56 -4.89 7.07
N ALA A 26 1.64 -3.80 6.30
CA ALA A 26 2.72 -3.56 5.34
C ALA A 26 4.09 -3.57 6.01
N ARG A 27 4.20 -2.88 7.15
CA ARG A 27 5.41 -2.85 7.96
C ARG A 27 5.81 -4.25 8.46
N ALA A 28 4.85 -5.03 8.94
CA ALA A 28 5.09 -6.42 9.34
C ALA A 28 5.55 -7.30 8.16
N MET A 29 4.96 -7.14 6.97
CA MET A 29 5.33 -7.89 5.76
C MET A 29 6.74 -7.54 5.25
N LEU A 30 7.17 -6.29 5.42
CA LEU A 30 8.51 -5.81 5.06
C LEU A 30 9.55 -6.09 6.15
N GLY A 31 9.12 -6.49 7.35
CA GLY A 31 10.00 -6.63 8.52
C GLY A 31 10.56 -5.28 9.00
N TRP A 32 9.88 -4.18 8.72
CA TRP A 32 10.33 -2.84 9.08
C TRP A 32 9.97 -2.48 10.52
N SER A 33 10.85 -1.75 11.19
CA SER A 33 10.53 -1.08 12.45
C SER A 33 9.89 0.29 12.19
N LEU A 34 9.31 0.93 13.21
CA LEU A 34 8.75 2.28 13.08
C LEU A 34 9.85 3.29 12.71
N GLU A 35 11.05 3.11 13.25
CA GLU A 35 12.22 3.94 12.95
C GLU A 35 12.68 3.75 11.51
N GLN A 36 12.63 2.51 10.97
CA GLN A 36 12.94 2.27 9.57
C GLN A 36 11.91 2.95 8.67
N LEU A 37 10.61 2.75 8.92
CA LEU A 37 9.56 3.40 8.14
C LEU A 37 9.66 4.93 8.23
N SER A 38 10.03 5.48 9.39
CA SER A 38 10.27 6.91 9.58
C SER A 38 11.40 7.43 8.70
N ARG A 39 12.55 6.74 8.69
CA ARG A 39 13.69 7.10 7.83
C ARG A 39 13.35 7.05 6.35
N GLU A 40 12.63 6.02 5.94
CA GLU A 40 12.29 5.77 4.53
C GLU A 40 11.22 6.73 4.00
N SER A 41 10.21 7.05 4.83
CA SER A 41 9.07 7.90 4.44
C SER A 41 9.28 9.39 4.73
N GLY A 42 10.28 9.75 5.55
CA GLY A 42 10.47 11.12 6.04
C GLY A 42 9.43 11.57 7.07
N VAL A 43 8.55 10.67 7.52
CA VAL A 43 7.55 10.95 8.57
C VAL A 43 8.14 10.65 9.94
N SER A 44 7.81 11.44 10.97
CA SER A 44 8.27 11.17 12.33
C SER A 44 7.69 9.86 12.90
N VAL A 45 8.49 9.15 13.70
CA VAL A 45 8.05 7.92 14.40
C VAL A 45 6.75 8.15 15.19
N GLU A 46 6.62 9.30 15.84
CA GLU A 46 5.42 9.66 16.60
C GLU A 46 4.18 9.79 15.70
N ALA A 47 4.31 10.41 14.53
CA ALA A 47 3.20 10.53 13.59
C ALA A 47 2.79 9.17 13.02
N ILE A 48 3.75 8.27 12.77
CA ILE A 48 3.47 6.90 12.34
C ILE A 48 2.75 6.12 13.45
N ALA A 49 3.25 6.17 14.68
CA ALA A 49 2.63 5.49 15.82
C ALA A 49 1.20 6.00 16.07
N ARG A 50 0.99 7.32 15.99
CA ARG A 50 -0.35 7.93 16.09
C ARG A 50 -1.27 7.46 14.97
N PHE A 51 -0.76 7.40 13.74
CA PHE A 51 -1.51 6.89 12.60
C PHE A 51 -1.90 5.43 12.79
N GLU A 52 -0.96 4.54 13.16
CA GLU A 52 -1.22 3.12 13.42
C GLU A 52 -2.20 2.91 14.59
N ALA A 53 -2.20 3.80 15.59
CA ALA A 53 -3.16 3.82 16.69
C ALA A 53 -4.57 4.32 16.30
N GLY A 54 -4.77 4.75 15.05
CA GLY A 54 -6.06 5.23 14.55
C GLY A 54 -6.34 6.70 14.83
N ALA A 55 -5.34 7.48 15.28
CA ALA A 55 -5.48 8.92 15.42
C ALA A 55 -5.51 9.61 14.04
N GLU A 56 -6.18 10.75 13.97
CA GLU A 56 -6.11 11.60 12.79
C GLU A 56 -4.71 12.19 12.64
N VAL A 57 -4.18 12.10 11.42
CA VAL A 57 -2.90 12.65 11.01
C VAL A 57 -3.12 13.40 9.69
N LEU A 58 -2.19 14.27 9.34
CA LEU A 58 -2.28 15.07 8.12
C LEU A 58 -2.34 14.16 6.88
N ASP A 59 -3.09 14.59 5.87
CA ASP A 59 -3.20 13.85 4.60
C ASP A 59 -1.84 13.66 3.92
N VAL A 60 -0.95 14.66 4.03
CA VAL A 60 0.44 14.56 3.53
C VAL A 60 1.21 13.43 4.20
N THR A 61 0.97 13.18 5.49
CA THR A 61 1.59 12.08 6.23
C THR A 61 1.09 10.73 5.72
N ARG A 62 -0.22 10.61 5.49
CA ARG A 62 -0.83 9.39 4.95
C ARG A 62 -0.31 9.09 3.55
N LEU A 63 -0.24 10.10 2.69
CA LEU A 63 0.29 9.98 1.34
C LEU A 63 1.76 9.57 1.34
N ALA A 64 2.61 10.19 2.17
CA ALA A 64 4.03 9.84 2.26
C ALA A 64 4.24 8.37 2.66
N LEU A 65 3.46 7.88 3.63
CA LEU A 65 3.50 6.48 4.05
C LEU A 65 3.00 5.54 2.96
N ALA A 66 1.85 5.85 2.33
CA ALA A 66 1.29 5.05 1.25
C ALA A 66 2.28 4.92 0.08
N TYR A 67 2.80 6.04 -0.44
CA TYR A 67 3.74 6.04 -1.56
C TYR A 67 5.03 5.29 -1.24
N ARG A 68 5.56 5.42 -0.01
CA ARG A 68 6.79 4.71 0.33
C ARG A 68 6.58 3.20 0.37
N LEU A 69 5.45 2.75 0.92
CA LEU A 69 5.12 1.33 0.96
C LEU A 69 4.76 0.80 -0.45
N GLU A 70 4.10 1.60 -1.28
CA GLU A 70 3.83 1.27 -2.69
C GLU A 70 5.12 1.13 -3.51
N ALA A 71 6.15 1.93 -3.20
CA ALA A 71 7.47 1.80 -3.83
C ALA A 71 8.14 0.44 -3.54
N GLU A 72 7.79 -0.22 -2.44
CA GLU A 72 8.21 -1.59 -2.13
C GLU A 72 7.33 -2.66 -2.83
N GLY A 73 6.46 -2.24 -3.74
CA GLY A 73 5.56 -3.10 -4.49
C GLY A 73 4.31 -3.52 -3.73
N LEU A 74 3.93 -2.81 -2.66
CA LEU A 74 2.66 -3.06 -1.97
C LEU A 74 1.52 -2.31 -2.66
N VAL A 75 0.33 -2.91 -2.68
CA VAL A 75 -0.88 -2.27 -3.21
C VAL A 75 -1.98 -2.37 -2.15
N PHE A 76 -2.63 -1.23 -1.91
CA PHE A 76 -3.65 -1.10 -0.88
C PHE A 76 -5.04 -1.05 -1.51
N PHE A 77 -5.86 -2.04 -1.22
CA PHE A 77 -7.26 -2.06 -1.62
C PHE A 77 -8.17 -1.85 -0.40
N PRO A 78 -9.22 -1.03 -0.52
CA PRO A 78 -10.12 -0.78 0.60
C PRO A 78 -10.86 -2.08 0.95
N GLY A 79 -10.81 -2.48 2.22
CA GLY A 79 -11.45 -3.71 2.70
C GLY A 79 -10.65 -5.00 2.54
N PHE A 80 -9.41 -4.95 2.04
CA PHE A 80 -8.52 -6.11 1.89
C PHE A 80 -7.18 -5.87 2.59
N SER A 81 -6.52 -6.93 3.06
CA SER A 81 -5.15 -6.78 3.57
C SER A 81 -4.19 -6.37 2.45
N PRO A 82 -3.10 -5.61 2.73
CA PRO A 82 -2.14 -5.18 1.73
C PRO A 82 -1.62 -6.37 0.93
N GLY A 83 -1.77 -6.29 -0.40
CA GLY A 83 -1.20 -7.28 -1.31
C GLY A 83 0.20 -6.84 -1.72
N ARG A 84 1.17 -7.77 -1.75
CA ARG A 84 2.36 -7.54 -2.58
C ARG A 84 1.95 -7.72 -4.03
N GLY A 85 2.13 -6.67 -4.83
CA GLY A 85 1.91 -6.66 -6.27
C GLY A 85 2.93 -7.50 -7.02
N MET A 86 2.97 -8.80 -6.73
CA MET A 86 3.51 -9.79 -7.66
C MET A 86 2.37 -10.17 -8.58
N SER A 87 2.43 -9.69 -9.83
CA SER A 87 1.53 -9.97 -10.97
C SER A 87 0.29 -9.08 -11.13
N VAL A 88 0.46 -7.97 -11.86
CA VAL A 88 -0.60 -7.45 -12.76
C VAL A 88 -0.73 -8.45 -13.92
N ARG A 89 -1.48 -9.53 -13.67
CA ARG A 89 -2.20 -10.47 -14.57
C ARG A 89 -2.28 -11.82 -13.87
N GLY A 90 -3.48 -12.17 -13.38
CA GLY A 90 -3.81 -13.53 -12.95
C GLY A 90 -3.22 -13.91 -11.59
N SER A 91 -4.09 -14.04 -10.59
CA SER A 91 -3.77 -14.62 -9.27
C SER A 91 -3.54 -16.13 -9.39
N ALA A 92 -2.45 -16.50 -10.05
CA ALA A 92 -1.84 -17.80 -9.98
C ALA A 92 -0.33 -17.55 -9.81
N PRO A 93 0.30 -17.99 -8.71
CA PRO A 93 1.74 -17.84 -8.53
C PRO A 93 2.55 -18.55 -9.63
N ASP A 94 1.92 -19.45 -10.38
CA ASP A 94 2.38 -19.99 -11.66
C ASP A 94 1.15 -20.41 -12.52
N PRO A 95 0.71 -19.61 -13.51
CA PRO A 95 -0.36 -20.03 -14.42
C PRO A 95 0.10 -21.10 -15.42
N VAL A 96 1.40 -21.23 -15.69
CA VAL A 96 1.97 -22.13 -16.72
C VAL A 96 2.20 -23.54 -16.16
N GLY A 97 2.52 -23.67 -14.87
CA GLY A 97 2.63 -24.94 -14.16
C GLY A 97 1.30 -25.51 -13.64
N ARG A 98 0.19 -24.81 -13.87
CA ARG A 98 -1.15 -25.29 -13.48
C ARG A 98 -1.60 -26.35 -14.48
N ALA A 99 -1.86 -27.57 -13.98
CA ALA A 99 -2.25 -28.72 -14.82
C ALA A 99 -3.56 -28.50 -15.63
N ASP A 100 -4.36 -27.51 -15.25
CA ASP A 100 -5.62 -27.12 -15.90
C ASP A 100 -5.46 -25.93 -16.87
N PHE A 101 -4.24 -25.43 -17.11
CA PHE A 101 -4.00 -24.38 -18.11
C PHE A 101 -4.44 -24.81 -19.52
N ALA A 102 -4.30 -26.09 -19.85
CA ALA A 102 -4.71 -26.66 -21.13
C ALA A 102 -6.23 -26.88 -21.27
N MET A 103 -7.03 -26.61 -20.22
CA MET A 103 -8.48 -26.85 -20.20
C MET A 103 -9.30 -25.56 -20.33
N ILE A 104 -8.65 -24.43 -20.65
CA ILE A 104 -9.26 -23.09 -20.71
C ILE A 104 -9.63 -22.69 -22.17
N GLU A 105 -9.38 -23.55 -23.17
CA GLU A 105 -9.93 -23.37 -24.53
C GLU A 105 -11.25 -24.11 -24.75
#